data_AF-X1EFI1-F1
#
_entry.id   AF-X1EFI1-F1
#
_cell.length_a   1.000
_cell.length_b   1.000
_cell.length_c   1.000
_cell.angle_alpha   90.00
_cell.angle_beta   90.00
_cell.angle_gamma   90.00
#
_symmetry.space_group_name_H-M   'P 1'
#
loop_
_entity.id
_entity.type
_entity.pdbx_description
1 polymer ?
#
loop_
_entity_poly.entity_id
_entity_poly.type
_entity_poly.pdbx_seq_one_letter_code
_entity_poly.pdbx_strand_id
1 'polypeptide(L)' 'MVFNEIDEKVNFQIKLNDGDNFSPGITIATVVGAASTCLKGERTALNFLQHLSGIATLTRKFVNATKG' A
#
# COMPACT_ATOMS: atom_id res chain seq x y z
N MET A 1 -9.99 -1.29 4.19
CA MET A 1 -9.89 0.19 4.13
C MET A 1 -9.96 0.82 2.73
N VAL A 2 -10.17 0.10 1.64
CA VAL A 2 -10.87 0.65 0.46
C VAL A 2 -11.76 -0.45 -0.10
N PHE A 3 -11.18 -1.63 -0.32
CA PHE A 3 -11.92 -2.80 -0.81
C PHE A 3 -13.03 -3.27 0.13
N ASN A 4 -12.81 -3.26 1.45
CA ASN A 4 -13.83 -3.63 2.44
C ASN A 4 -15.05 -2.67 2.48
N GLU A 5 -14.88 -1.42 2.02
CA GLU A 5 -16.00 -0.47 1.89
C GLU A 5 -16.78 -0.67 0.59
N ILE A 6 -16.18 -1.36 -0.39
CA ILE A 6 -16.81 -1.64 -1.69
C ILE A 6 -17.52 -3.00 -1.67
N ASP A 7 -16.89 -4.00 -1.05
CA ASP A 7 -17.40 -5.37 -0.97
C ASP A 7 -16.66 -6.14 0.15
N GLU A 8 -17.40 -6.62 1.14
CA GLU A 8 -16.87 -7.40 2.27
C GLU A 8 -16.31 -8.77 1.86
N LYS A 9 -16.62 -9.25 0.65
CA LYS A 9 -16.13 -10.55 0.15
C LYS A 9 -14.73 -10.49 -0.43
N VAL A 10 -14.10 -9.31 -0.48
CA VAL A 10 -12.73 -9.18 -0.97
C VAL A 10 -11.75 -9.74 0.05
N ASN A 11 -10.96 -10.72 -0.37
CA ASN A 11 -9.85 -11.22 0.41
C ASN A 11 -8.61 -10.35 0.17
N PHE A 12 -8.16 -9.65 1.21
CA PHE A 12 -7.00 -8.76 1.17
C PHE A 12 -5.86 -9.33 2.01
N GLN A 13 -4.78 -9.75 1.37
CA GLN A 13 -3.60 -10.31 2.02
C GLN A 13 -2.43 -9.31 1.96
N ILE A 14 -2.02 -8.83 3.13
CA ILE A 14 -0.86 -7.94 3.28
C ILE A 14 0.41 -8.80 3.32
N LYS A 15 1.45 -8.40 2.56
CA LYS A 15 2.75 -9.09 2.55
C LYS A 15 3.87 -8.27 3.19
N LEU A 16 3.71 -6.96 3.30
CA LEU A 16 4.64 -6.04 3.94
C LEU A 16 3.91 -5.24 5.02
N ASN A 17 4.56 -5.04 6.15
CA ASN A 17 4.03 -4.19 7.21
C ASN A 17 4.40 -2.73 6.98
N ASP A 18 3.66 -1.82 7.60
CA ASP A 18 3.98 -0.39 7.54
C ASP A 18 5.38 -0.11 8.09
N GLY A 19 6.15 0.65 7.32
CA GLY A 19 7.52 1.02 7.67
C GLY A 19 8.59 0.01 7.24
N ASP A 20 8.20 -1.14 6.66
CA ASP A 20 9.12 -2.07 6.00
C ASP A 20 9.78 -1.40 4.80
N ASN A 21 11.05 -1.74 4.59
CA ASN A 21 11.81 -1.28 3.44
C ASN A 21 11.68 -2.29 2.31
N PHE A 22 11.44 -1.84 1.08
CA PHE A 22 11.28 -2.73 -0.07
C PHE A 22 11.98 -2.19 -1.31
N SER A 23 12.24 -3.09 -2.25
CA SER A 23 12.85 -2.81 -3.56
C SER A 23 11.80 -2.88 -4.69
N PRO A 24 12.08 -2.25 -5.85
CA PRO A 24 11.20 -2.37 -7.02
C PRO A 24 10.92 -3.83 -7.40
N GLY A 25 9.67 -4.11 -7.80
CA GLY A 25 9.23 -5.46 -8.20
C GLY A 25 8.66 -6.31 -7.06
N ILE A 26 8.70 -5.86 -5.82
CA ILE A 26 8.11 -6.58 -4.68
C ILE A 26 6.58 -6.44 -4.67
N THR A 27 5.90 -7.55 -4.34
CA THR A 27 4.46 -7.56 -4.07
C THR A 27 4.17 -7.11 -2.64
N ILE A 28 3.53 -5.96 -2.49
CA ILE A 28 3.19 -5.35 -1.19
C ILE A 28 1.95 -5.99 -0.57
N ALA A 29 0.95 -6.31 -1.40
CA ALA A 29 -0.29 -6.97 -1.00
C ALA A 29 -0.88 -7.77 -2.18
N THR A 30 -1.82 -8.67 -1.89
CA THR A 30 -2.59 -9.43 -2.88
C THR A 30 -4.08 -9.27 -2.59
N VAL A 31 -4.86 -8.95 -3.61
CA VAL A 31 -6.30 -8.70 -3.51
C VAL A 31 -7.03 -9.71 -4.40
N VAL A 32 -7.99 -10.44 -3.82
CA VAL A 32 -8.77 -11.45 -4.55
C VAL A 32 -10.26 -11.18 -4.32
N GLY A 33 -11.01 -11.04 -5.41
CA GLY A 33 -12.44 -10.73 -5.38
C GLY A 33 -13.00 -10.59 -6.79
N ALA A 34 -14.24 -10.11 -6.89
CA ALA A 34 -14.85 -9.81 -8.19
C ALA A 34 -14.01 -8.78 -8.96
N ALA A 35 -13.81 -8.99 -10.27
CA ALA A 35 -13.00 -8.10 -11.09
C ALA A 35 -13.49 -6.64 -11.04
N SER A 36 -14.80 -6.42 -11.06
CA SER A 36 -15.41 -5.10 -10.94
C SER A 36 -15.07 -4.41 -9.61
N THR A 37 -15.05 -5.15 -8.51
CA THR A 37 -14.68 -4.65 -7.18
C THR A 37 -13.20 -4.30 -7.10
N CYS A 38 -12.33 -5.20 -7.59
CA CYS A 38 -10.88 -4.96 -7.63
C CYS A 38 -10.54 -3.70 -8.44
N LEU A 39 -11.10 -3.57 -9.64
CA LEU A 39 -10.85 -2.41 -10.52
C LEU A 39 -11.41 -1.10 -9.94
N LYS A 40 -12.58 -1.14 -9.27
CA LYS A 40 -13.15 0.06 -8.62
C LYS A 40 -12.26 0.58 -7.49
N GLY A 41 -11.70 -0.32 -6.68
CA GLY A 41 -10.89 0.06 -5.52
C GLY A 41 -9.43 0.33 -5.82
N GLU A 42 -8.91 -0.17 -6.95
CA GLU A 42 -7.48 -0.14 -7.30
C GLU A 42 -6.88 1.26 -7.21
N ARG A 43 -7.43 2.23 -7.96
CA ARG A 43 -6.83 3.56 -8.07
C ARG A 43 -6.81 4.29 -6.73
N THR A 44 -7.89 4.19 -5.96
CA THR A 44 -7.99 4.80 -4.64
C THR A 44 -6.99 4.15 -3.67
N ALA A 45 -6.92 2.81 -3.64
CA ALA A 45 -5.97 2.09 -2.79
C ALA A 45 -4.50 2.42 -3.13
N LEU A 46 -4.16 2.44 -4.43
CA LEU A 46 -2.82 2.80 -4.88
C LEU A 46 -2.47 4.25 -4.56
N ASN A 47 -3.40 5.20 -4.72
CA ASN A 47 -3.15 6.60 -4.38
C ASN A 47 -2.80 6.77 -2.89
N PHE A 48 -3.55 6.11 -1.99
CA PHE A 48 -3.24 6.13 -0.55
C PHE A 48 -1.85 5.53 -0.26
N LEU A 49 -1.58 4.32 -0.79
CA LEU A 49 -0.29 3.65 -0.60
C LEU A 49 0.87 4.50 -1.11
N GLN A 50 0.77 5.03 -2.32
CA GLN A 50 1.82 5.85 -2.93
C GLN A 50 2.07 7.13 -2.14
N HIS A 51 1.01 7.83 -1.73
CA HIS A 51 1.14 9.10 -1.01
C HIS A 51 1.79 8.90 0.38
N LEU A 52 1.25 7.96 1.18
CA LEU A 52 1.75 7.70 2.53
C LEU A 52 3.17 7.12 2.50
N SER A 53 3.45 6.19 1.58
CA SER A 53 4.79 5.62 1.41
C SER A 53 5.80 6.67 0.95
N GLY A 54 5.40 7.59 0.06
CA GLY A 54 6.24 8.69 -0.39
C GLY A 54 6.67 9.60 0.75
N ILE A 55 5.71 9.99 1.60
CA ILE A 55 5.99 10.78 2.82
C ILE A 55 6.94 10.01 3.74
N ALA A 56 6.62 8.76 4.08
CA ALA A 56 7.44 7.95 4.98
C ALA A 56 8.87 7.75 4.47
N THR A 57 9.03 7.53 3.17
CA THR A 57 10.34 7.38 2.51
C THR A 57 11.14 8.68 2.59
N LEU A 58 10.52 9.82 2.31
CA LEU A 58 11.18 11.12 2.36
C LEU A 58 11.58 11.48 3.81
N THR A 59 10.69 11.26 4.78
CA THR A 59 10.99 11.45 6.20
C THR A 59 12.18 10.60 6.63
N ARG A 60 12.21 9.32 6.24
CA ARG A 60 13.33 8.42 6.57
C ARG A 60 14.65 8.91 5.99
N LYS A 61 14.64 9.48 4.79
CA LYS A 61 15.84 10.08 4.18
C LYS A 61 16.40 11.22 5.03
N PHE A 62 15.54 12.11 5.55
CA PHE A 62 15.97 13.20 6.44
C PHE A 62 16.49 12.70 7.78
N VAL A 63 15.76 11.78 8.43
CA VAL A 63 16.19 11.19 9.71
C VAL A 63 17.55 10.50 9.58
N ASN A 64 17.79 9.79 8.48
CA ASN A 64 19.07 9.14 8.24
C ASN A 64 20.21 10.16 7.99
N ALA A 65 19.93 11.31 7.36
CA ALA A 65 20.91 12.35 7.14
C ALA A 65 21.33 13.08 8.43
N THR A 66 20.47 13.10 9.45
CA THR A 66 20.75 13.73 10.76
C THR A 66 21.33 12.76 11.79
N LYS A 67 21.40 11.45 11.49
CA LYS A 67 22.09 10.49 12.34
C LYS A 67 23.60 10.63 12.12
N GLY A 68 24.19 11.59 12.82
CA GLY A 68 25.64 11.76 13.03
C GLY A 68 25.95 11.57 14.51
#